data_AF-A0A819Z6K3-F1
#
_entry.id   AF-A0A819Z6K3-F1
#
_cell.length_a   1.000
_cell.length_b   1.000
_cell.length_c   1.000
_cell.angle_alpha   90.00
_cell.angle_beta   90.00
_cell.angle_gamma   90.00
#
_symmetry.space_group_name_H-M   'P 1'
#
loop_
_entity.id
_entity.type
_entity.pdbx_description
1 polymer ?
#
loop_
_entity_poly.entity_id
_entity_poly.type
_entity_poly.pdbx_seq_one_letter_code
_entity_poly.pdbx_strand_id
1 'polypeptide(L)'
;MRIIQVSFVLIIFLSAVLHEVKGNFVSEFIQILKRLVQPKCSCPQNECCSKWGYCGRTDAYCGDGCQSGPCKISSKTIHTISFDITPEVFACIFPNIDIDLRIRRFNGLTEAMKQMKWKPVNSTEAAIFLAHVSHETDGLKTLDEYCSKQDTCNNYQTSWCSIEAHPNMKYYGRGWFQLSYPCNYYNAGKAIGLDLLNNPDLVSKVDKIAASTAIWYFKETEMNLLAQQDNFGGTTQKLNEYECSGKAGYHMQAERIQTYHRVRQCFDLPEATTNLTC
;
A
#
# COMPACT_ATOMS: atom_id res chain seq x y z
N MET A 1 35.01 -28.63 -6.06
CA MET A 1 36.37 -28.74 -5.48
C MET A 1 36.50 -27.61 -4.46
N ARG A 2 36.81 -27.94 -3.19
CA ARG A 2 36.69 -27.13 -1.96
C ARG A 2 35.29 -27.10 -1.32
N ILE A 3 35.19 -27.78 -0.16
CA ILE A 3 34.14 -27.90 0.88
C ILE A 3 33.97 -29.37 1.35
N ILE A 4 34.51 -30.37 0.63
CA ILE A 4 34.47 -31.78 1.10
C ILE A 4 35.55 -32.10 2.18
N GLN A 5 36.51 -31.20 2.44
CA GLN A 5 37.63 -31.50 3.35
C GLN A 5 37.45 -31.11 4.83
N VAL A 6 36.38 -30.40 5.22
CA VAL A 6 36.15 -30.08 6.65
C VAL A 6 35.41 -31.22 7.36
N SER A 7 34.63 -32.03 6.64
CA SER A 7 33.79 -33.07 7.26
C SER A 7 34.56 -34.33 7.70
N PHE A 8 35.71 -34.64 7.09
CA PHE A 8 36.43 -35.89 7.42
C PHE A 8 37.27 -35.81 8.70
N VAL A 9 37.82 -34.63 9.02
CA VAL A 9 38.62 -34.44 10.26
C VAL A 9 37.71 -34.44 11.50
N LEU A 10 36.48 -33.93 11.36
CA LEU A 10 35.48 -33.97 12.44
C LEU A 10 34.95 -35.38 12.72
N ILE A 11 34.83 -36.22 11.69
CA ILE A 11 34.38 -37.62 11.82
C ILE A 11 35.43 -38.48 12.53
N ILE A 12 36.72 -38.26 12.27
CA ILE A 12 37.81 -39.00 12.93
C ILE A 12 37.99 -38.56 14.39
N PHE A 13 37.74 -37.28 14.71
CA PHE A 13 37.69 -36.83 16.11
C PHE A 13 36.47 -37.37 16.85
N LEU A 14 35.31 -37.53 16.19
CA LEU A 14 34.13 -38.15 16.81
C LEU A 14 34.33 -39.64 17.10
N SER A 15 35.02 -40.38 16.23
CA SER A 15 35.26 -41.82 16.46
C SER A 15 36.24 -42.08 17.61
N ALA A 16 37.15 -41.15 17.91
CA ALA A 16 38.05 -41.24 19.06
C ALA A 16 37.38 -40.87 20.40
N VAL A 17 36.32 -40.05 20.39
CA VAL A 17 35.53 -39.70 21.59
C VAL A 17 34.45 -40.76 21.90
N LEU A 18 34.07 -41.58 20.91
CA LEU A 18 33.03 -42.60 21.05
C LEU A 18 33.49 -43.92 21.69
N HIS A 19 34.75 -44.05 22.10
CA HIS A 19 35.24 -45.28 22.73
C HIS A 19 35.02 -45.37 24.25
N GLU A 20 34.37 -44.39 24.88
CA GLU A 20 34.05 -44.43 26.32
C GLU A 20 32.63 -43.99 26.72
N VAL A 21 31.74 -43.64 25.79
CA VAL A 21 30.38 -43.22 26.15
C VAL A 21 29.39 -44.37 25.98
N LYS A 22 29.12 -45.06 27.09
CA LYS A 22 28.14 -46.14 27.24
C LYS A 22 26.80 -45.81 26.57
N GLY A 23 26.41 -46.63 25.59
CA GLY A 23 25.06 -47.16 25.25
C GLY A 23 23.83 -46.25 25.15
N ASN A 24 23.67 -45.23 25.99
CA ASN A 24 22.48 -44.36 26.02
C ASN A 24 22.67 -43.02 25.30
N PHE A 25 23.88 -42.49 25.24
CA PHE A 25 24.09 -41.16 24.65
C PHE A 25 23.95 -41.18 23.12
N VAL A 26 24.41 -42.24 22.46
CA VAL A 26 24.26 -42.42 21.00
C VAL A 26 22.78 -42.55 20.60
N SER A 27 21.97 -43.22 21.42
CA SER A 27 20.52 -43.35 21.23
C SER A 27 19.81 -41.99 21.32
N GLU A 28 20.09 -41.20 22.36
CA GLU A 28 19.54 -39.84 22.51
C GLU A 28 20.02 -38.91 21.40
N PHE A 29 21.30 -38.97 21.03
CA PHE A 29 21.85 -38.12 19.98
C PHE A 29 21.29 -38.45 18.59
N ILE A 30 21.06 -39.75 18.29
CA ILE A 30 20.36 -40.19 17.07
C ILE A 30 18.89 -39.73 17.10
N GLN A 31 18.22 -39.73 18.25
CA GLN A 31 16.87 -39.17 18.36
C GLN A 31 16.84 -37.66 18.12
N ILE A 32 17.83 -36.92 18.64
CA ILE A 32 17.96 -35.47 18.43
C ILE A 32 18.24 -35.15 16.96
N LEU A 33 19.15 -35.88 16.30
CA LEU A 33 19.44 -35.73 14.87
C LEU A 33 18.23 -36.08 13.99
N LYS A 34 17.43 -37.10 14.36
CA LYS A 34 16.16 -37.44 13.69
C LYS A 34 15.09 -36.36 13.82
N ARG A 35 15.15 -35.47 14.83
CA ARG A 35 14.26 -34.30 14.96
C ARG A 35 14.73 -33.11 14.11
N LEU A 36 16.03 -33.01 13.85
CA LEU A 36 16.62 -31.92 13.05
C LEU A 36 16.56 -32.18 11.53
N VAL A 37 16.26 -33.43 11.13
CA VAL A 37 16.12 -33.84 9.72
C VAL A 37 14.80 -34.59 9.52
N GLN A 38 13.67 -33.96 9.84
CA GLN A 38 12.35 -34.47 9.47
C GLN A 38 12.00 -34.01 8.04
N PRO A 39 11.42 -34.87 7.18
CA PRO A 39 10.84 -34.43 5.92
C PRO A 39 9.71 -33.43 6.20
N LYS A 40 9.54 -32.45 5.30
CA LYS A 40 8.55 -31.35 5.37
C LYS A 40 7.09 -31.86 5.34
N CYS A 41 6.67 -32.56 6.39
CA CYS A 41 5.33 -33.11 6.65
C CYS A 41 5.06 -34.52 6.07
N SER A 42 4.88 -35.49 6.96
CA SER A 42 4.23 -36.79 6.72
C SER A 42 3.40 -37.15 7.95
N CYS A 43 2.39 -36.33 8.24
CA CYS A 43 1.62 -36.43 9.47
C CYS A 43 0.65 -37.62 9.46
N PRO A 44 0.39 -38.24 10.63
CA PRO A 44 -0.65 -39.25 10.77
C PRO A 44 -2.03 -38.77 10.33
N GLN A 45 -2.91 -39.71 10.00
CA GLN A 45 -4.27 -39.40 9.54
C GLN A 45 -5.02 -38.57 10.61
N ASN A 46 -5.63 -37.47 10.19
CA ASN A 46 -6.30 -36.45 11.02
C ASN A 46 -5.37 -35.56 11.89
N GLU A 47 -4.09 -35.42 11.53
CA GLU A 47 -3.20 -34.40 12.10
C GLU A 47 -2.75 -33.37 11.07
N CYS A 48 -2.58 -32.13 11.53
CA CYS A 48 -2.14 -31.00 10.73
C CYS A 48 -0.63 -30.87 10.77
N CYS A 49 -0.04 -30.43 9.67
CA CYS A 49 1.35 -29.99 9.65
C CYS A 49 1.43 -28.48 9.83
N SER A 50 2.04 -28.03 10.93
CA SER A 50 2.28 -26.62 11.23
C SER A 50 3.19 -25.94 10.20
N LYS A 51 3.21 -24.60 10.23
CA LYS A 51 4.16 -23.78 9.44
C LYS A 51 5.63 -24.08 9.69
N TRP A 52 5.94 -24.76 10.79
CA TRP A 52 7.28 -25.15 11.21
C TRP A 52 7.59 -26.62 10.94
N GLY A 53 6.70 -27.36 10.28
CA GLY A 53 6.91 -28.76 9.91
C GLY A 53 6.62 -29.79 11.00
N TYR A 54 5.95 -29.40 12.09
CA TYR A 54 5.53 -30.31 13.16
C TYR A 54 4.07 -30.75 13.01
N CYS A 55 3.76 -31.98 13.41
CA CYS A 55 2.41 -32.55 13.38
C CYS A 55 1.66 -32.35 14.70
N GLY A 56 0.37 -32.04 14.62
CA GLY A 56 -0.51 -31.94 15.79
C GLY A 56 -1.95 -31.58 15.44
N ARG A 57 -2.81 -31.51 16.46
CA ARG A 57 -4.26 -31.29 16.29
C ARG A 57 -4.78 -29.97 16.87
N THR A 58 -3.92 -29.23 17.57
CA THR A 58 -4.30 -27.94 18.16
C THR A 58 -4.09 -26.80 17.18
N ASP A 59 -4.57 -25.60 17.53
CA ASP A 59 -4.53 -24.42 16.67
C ASP A 59 -3.11 -23.98 16.32
N ALA A 60 -2.13 -24.28 17.18
CA ALA A 60 -0.72 -24.05 16.88
C ALA A 60 -0.21 -24.85 15.66
N TYR A 61 -0.88 -25.96 15.33
CA TYR A 61 -0.52 -26.85 14.22
C TYR A 61 -1.48 -26.72 13.04
N CYS A 62 -2.76 -26.61 13.35
CA CYS A 62 -3.83 -26.56 12.36
C CYS A 62 -4.21 -25.15 11.92
N GLY A 63 -3.79 -24.11 12.64
CA GLY A 63 -4.13 -22.71 12.34
C GLY A 63 -3.23 -22.08 11.29
N ASP A 64 -2.93 -20.79 11.47
CA ASP A 64 -2.26 -19.97 10.45
C ASP A 64 -0.90 -20.54 9.99
N GLY A 65 -0.77 -20.69 8.67
CA GLY A 65 0.42 -21.24 8.03
C GLY A 65 0.51 -22.77 8.05
N CYS A 66 -0.57 -23.48 8.41
CA CYS A 66 -0.65 -24.93 8.26
C CYS A 66 -0.38 -25.36 6.80
N GLN A 67 0.51 -26.34 6.62
CA GLN A 67 1.05 -26.77 5.33
C GLN A 67 0.28 -27.94 4.71
N SER A 68 -0.30 -28.84 5.52
CA SER A 68 -1.07 -30.03 5.08
C SER A 68 -1.88 -30.66 6.21
N GLY A 69 -2.81 -31.57 5.89
CA GLY A 69 -3.71 -32.21 6.86
C GLY A 69 -5.06 -31.49 7.00
N PRO A 70 -5.85 -31.71 8.08
CA PRO A 70 -7.09 -31.01 8.34
C PRO A 70 -6.81 -29.60 8.88
N CYS A 71 -5.98 -28.84 8.17
CA CYS A 71 -5.72 -27.44 8.47
C CYS A 71 -7.06 -26.76 8.68
N LYS A 72 -7.17 -26.03 9.78
CA LYS A 72 -8.13 -24.93 9.85
C LYS A 72 -7.67 -24.02 8.72
N ILE A 73 -8.33 -24.15 7.59
CA ILE A 73 -8.60 -23.00 6.74
C ILE A 73 -9.08 -22.02 7.79
N SER A 74 -8.25 -21.02 8.14
CA SER A 74 -8.84 -19.84 8.70
C SER A 74 -9.94 -19.60 7.70
N SER A 75 -11.18 -19.71 8.15
CA SER A 75 -12.13 -18.85 7.52
C SER A 75 -11.44 -17.50 7.72
N LYS A 76 -10.65 -17.04 6.72
CA LYS A 76 -11.08 -15.92 5.91
C LYS A 76 -12.57 -16.14 5.96
N THR A 77 -13.16 -15.45 6.92
CA THR A 77 -14.57 -15.23 7.01
C THR A 77 -14.98 -15.13 5.54
N ILE A 78 -16.18 -15.55 5.19
CA ILE A 78 -16.76 -14.81 4.08
C ILE A 78 -16.85 -13.37 4.63
N HIS A 79 -15.70 -12.66 4.60
CA HIS A 79 -15.56 -11.23 4.58
C HIS A 79 -16.45 -11.00 3.39
N THR A 80 -17.68 -10.58 3.66
CA THR A 80 -18.27 -9.48 2.91
C THR A 80 -17.10 -8.75 2.26
N ILE A 81 -16.91 -8.96 0.95
CA ILE A 81 -15.70 -8.56 0.23
C ILE A 81 -15.44 -7.14 0.69
N SER A 82 -14.45 -6.99 1.56
CA SER A 82 -14.23 -5.74 2.24
C SER A 82 -13.50 -4.93 1.20
N PHE A 83 -14.27 -4.16 0.44
CA PHE A 83 -13.76 -3.11 -0.45
C PHE A 83 -13.05 -1.99 0.34
N ASP A 84 -12.98 -2.13 1.67
CA ASP A 84 -12.46 -1.15 2.58
C ASP A 84 -10.94 -1.04 2.45
N ILE A 85 -10.48 0.20 2.51
CA ILE A 85 -9.08 0.55 2.63
C ILE A 85 -8.67 0.22 4.07
N THR A 86 -8.04 -0.93 4.30
CA THR A 86 -7.56 -1.33 5.64
C THR A 86 -6.19 -0.74 5.95
N PRO A 87 -5.75 -0.70 7.22
CA PRO A 87 -4.40 -0.29 7.58
C PRO A 87 -3.32 -1.10 6.85
N GLU A 88 -3.53 -2.41 6.65
CA GLU A 88 -2.59 -3.32 5.99
C GLU A 88 -2.49 -3.01 4.50
N VAL A 89 -3.63 -2.81 3.82
CA VAL A 89 -3.66 -2.39 2.41
C VAL A 89 -2.97 -1.03 2.26
N PHE A 90 -3.28 -0.07 3.12
CA PHE A 90 -2.66 1.25 3.10
C PHE A 90 -1.14 1.16 3.34
N ALA A 91 -0.70 0.28 4.24
CA ALA A 91 0.72 0.04 4.50
C ALA A 91 1.45 -0.65 3.34
N CYS A 92 0.77 -1.53 2.61
CA CYS A 92 1.30 -2.14 1.38
C CYS A 92 1.49 -1.08 0.28
N ILE A 93 0.54 -0.14 0.15
CA ILE A 93 0.60 0.92 -0.86
C ILE A 93 1.66 1.97 -0.51
N PHE A 94 1.81 2.31 0.76
CA PHE A 94 2.75 3.34 1.24
C PHE A 94 3.82 2.77 2.18
N PRO A 95 4.71 1.88 1.70
CA PRO A 95 5.64 1.15 2.57
C PRO A 95 6.81 2.02 3.05
N ASN A 96 7.12 3.10 2.34
CA ASN A 96 8.36 3.87 2.50
C ASN A 96 8.19 5.19 3.29
N ILE A 97 7.05 5.38 3.94
CA ILE A 97 6.85 6.49 4.89
C ILE A 97 6.96 5.98 6.33
N ASP A 98 7.41 6.85 7.22
CA ASP A 98 7.50 6.59 8.66
C ASP A 98 6.17 6.04 9.22
N ILE A 99 6.26 5.17 10.23
CA ILE A 99 5.10 4.47 10.78
C ILE A 99 4.08 5.42 11.42
N ASP A 100 4.53 6.43 12.16
CA ASP A 100 3.63 7.40 12.81
C ASP A 100 2.96 8.28 11.75
N LEU A 101 3.75 8.67 10.75
CA LEU A 101 3.25 9.43 9.61
C LEU A 101 2.20 8.65 8.81
N ARG A 102 2.41 7.34 8.63
CA ARG A 102 1.46 6.44 7.97
C ARG A 102 0.17 6.29 8.74
N ILE A 103 0.25 6.06 10.05
CA ILE A 103 -0.91 5.95 10.95
C ILE A 103 -1.72 7.25 10.90
N ARG A 104 -1.06 8.40 11.03
CA ARG A 104 -1.71 9.72 11.01
C ARG A 104 -2.44 9.97 9.68
N ARG A 105 -1.82 9.62 8.55
CA ARG A 105 -2.43 9.77 7.22
C ARG A 105 -3.59 8.81 6.98
N PHE A 106 -3.49 7.57 7.45
CA PHE A 106 -4.58 6.62 7.38
C PHE A 106 -5.79 7.07 8.21
N ASN A 107 -5.55 7.60 9.41
CA ASN A 107 -6.60 8.19 10.24
C ASN A 107 -7.23 9.41 9.56
N GLY A 108 -6.41 10.30 8.99
CA GLY A 108 -6.87 11.45 8.21
C GLY A 108 -7.77 11.05 7.03
N LEU A 109 -7.41 10.00 6.29
CA LEU A 109 -8.26 9.43 5.23
C LEU A 109 -9.59 8.92 5.77
N THR A 110 -9.56 8.14 6.85
CA THR A 110 -10.77 7.58 7.46
C THR A 110 -11.74 8.67 7.92
N GLU A 111 -11.21 9.76 8.49
CA GLU A 111 -11.99 10.93 8.87
C GLU A 111 -12.53 11.69 7.66
N ALA A 112 -11.72 11.86 6.61
CA ALA A 112 -12.12 12.52 5.38
C ALA A 112 -13.22 11.74 4.64
N MET A 113 -13.11 10.41 4.54
CA MET A 113 -14.14 9.54 3.97
C MET A 113 -15.50 9.74 4.66
N LYS A 114 -15.50 9.83 5.99
CA LYS A 114 -16.70 10.12 6.79
C LYS A 114 -17.26 11.51 6.50
N GLN A 115 -16.42 12.56 6.54
CA GLN A 115 -16.85 13.95 6.29
C GLN A 115 -17.42 14.11 4.88
N MET A 116 -16.72 13.58 3.89
CA MET A 116 -17.05 13.74 2.46
C MET A 116 -18.13 12.77 1.98
N LYS A 117 -18.62 11.91 2.88
CA LYS A 117 -19.59 10.84 2.59
C LYS A 117 -19.15 10.04 1.37
N TRP A 118 -17.87 9.67 1.34
CA TRP A 118 -17.30 8.85 0.29
C TRP A 118 -16.95 7.48 0.85
N LYS A 119 -17.55 6.46 0.24
CA LYS A 119 -17.22 5.06 0.46
C LYS A 119 -17.02 4.46 -0.94
N PRO A 120 -15.83 3.98 -1.29
CA PRO A 120 -15.62 3.26 -2.54
C PRO A 120 -16.64 2.14 -2.70
N VAL A 121 -17.24 2.03 -3.88
CA VAL A 121 -18.25 0.98 -4.13
C VAL A 121 -17.61 -0.36 -4.46
N ASN A 122 -16.34 -0.36 -4.86
CA ASN A 122 -15.52 -1.54 -5.12
C ASN A 122 -14.02 -1.24 -4.86
N SER A 123 -13.20 -2.29 -4.78
CA SER A 123 -11.75 -2.15 -4.55
C SER A 123 -11.04 -1.45 -5.70
N THR A 124 -11.57 -1.50 -6.92
CA THR A 124 -11.00 -0.81 -8.09
C THR A 124 -11.09 0.71 -7.94
N GLU A 125 -12.22 1.25 -7.49
CA GLU A 125 -12.37 2.68 -7.20
C GLU A 125 -11.36 3.14 -6.14
N ALA A 126 -11.21 2.36 -5.05
CA ALA A 126 -10.24 2.63 -4.01
C ALA A 126 -8.79 2.55 -4.53
N ALA A 127 -8.47 1.54 -5.34
CA ALA A 127 -7.14 1.35 -5.92
C ALA A 127 -6.76 2.49 -6.87
N ILE A 128 -7.67 2.93 -7.73
CA ILE A 128 -7.43 4.07 -8.64
C ILE A 128 -7.20 5.35 -7.85
N PHE A 129 -8.06 5.64 -6.87
CA PHE A 129 -7.89 6.81 -6.00
C PHE A 129 -6.50 6.82 -5.35
N LEU A 130 -6.12 5.73 -4.67
CA LEU A 130 -4.83 5.62 -3.98
C LEU A 130 -3.62 5.55 -4.91
N ALA A 131 -3.78 5.06 -6.14
CA ALA A 131 -2.73 5.09 -7.14
C ALA A 131 -2.42 6.54 -7.58
N HIS A 132 -3.46 7.35 -7.82
CA HIS A 132 -3.27 8.78 -8.07
C HIS A 132 -2.63 9.47 -6.87
N VAL A 133 -3.12 9.24 -5.65
CA VAL A 133 -2.49 9.78 -4.44
C VAL A 133 -1.01 9.43 -4.38
N SER A 134 -0.66 8.16 -4.59
CA SER A 134 0.73 7.71 -4.57
C SER A 134 1.59 8.39 -5.62
N HIS A 135 1.06 8.63 -6.82
CA HIS A 135 1.79 9.29 -7.89
C HIS A 135 2.01 10.78 -7.57
N GLU A 136 0.96 11.51 -7.19
CA GLU A 136 1.01 12.95 -6.90
C GLU A 136 1.92 13.34 -5.73
N THR A 137 2.16 12.41 -4.80
CA THR A 137 2.78 12.72 -3.51
C THR A 137 4.12 12.02 -3.28
N ASP A 138 4.68 11.37 -4.30
CA ASP A 138 5.84 10.47 -4.18
C ASP A 138 5.62 9.44 -3.04
N GLY A 139 4.51 8.71 -3.13
CA GLY A 139 4.12 7.72 -2.12
C GLY A 139 3.85 8.32 -0.75
N LEU A 140 3.18 9.48 -0.71
CA LEU A 140 2.93 10.32 0.45
C LEU A 140 4.19 10.92 1.07
N LYS A 141 5.39 10.84 0.50
CA LYS A 141 6.57 11.49 1.12
C LYS A 141 6.43 13.01 1.22
N THR A 142 5.72 13.63 0.29
CA THR A 142 5.47 15.08 0.31
C THR A 142 3.99 15.40 0.17
N LEU A 143 3.53 16.46 0.84
CA LEU A 143 2.21 17.04 0.62
C LEU A 143 2.30 18.46 0.04
N ASP A 144 3.50 19.00 -0.11
CA ASP A 144 3.75 20.26 -0.81
C ASP A 144 4.52 19.96 -2.10
N GLU A 145 4.19 20.68 -3.16
CA GLU A 145 4.98 20.67 -4.39
C GLU A 145 6.44 21.03 -4.08
N TYR A 146 7.39 20.38 -4.77
CA TYR A 146 8.82 20.53 -4.44
C TYR A 146 9.36 21.95 -4.61
N CYS A 147 8.77 22.79 -5.46
CA CYS A 147 9.15 24.20 -5.61
C CYS A 147 9.00 25.00 -4.30
N SER A 148 8.16 24.54 -3.35
CA SER A 148 7.90 25.23 -2.08
C SER A 148 9.17 25.29 -1.22
N LYS A 149 10.03 24.28 -1.31
CA LYS A 149 11.30 24.20 -0.57
C LYS A 149 12.29 25.31 -0.93
N GLN A 150 12.15 25.89 -2.12
CA GLN A 150 12.99 26.96 -2.64
C GLN A 150 12.24 28.29 -2.74
N ASP A 151 10.99 28.33 -2.29
CA ASP A 151 10.07 29.45 -2.43
C ASP A 151 9.82 29.89 -3.90
N THR A 152 9.99 28.98 -4.87
CA THR A 152 9.93 29.28 -6.32
C THR A 152 8.57 29.03 -6.97
N CYS A 153 7.54 28.64 -6.21
CA CYS A 153 6.20 28.37 -6.75
C CYS A 153 5.41 29.65 -7.11
N ASN A 154 5.82 30.34 -8.17
CA ASN A 154 5.27 31.67 -8.52
C ASN A 154 4.10 31.62 -9.52
N ASN A 155 3.85 30.49 -10.16
CA ASN A 155 2.95 30.40 -11.34
C ASN A 155 1.49 30.02 -11.00
N TYR A 156 1.05 30.17 -9.75
CA TYR A 156 -0.26 29.70 -9.27
C TYR A 156 -1.14 30.84 -8.76
N GLN A 157 -1.21 31.96 -9.48
CA GLN A 157 -1.91 33.16 -9.04
C GLN A 157 -3.21 33.45 -9.83
N THR A 158 -3.40 32.77 -10.96
CA THR A 158 -4.59 32.91 -11.81
C THR A 158 -5.31 31.57 -11.93
N SER A 159 -6.57 31.61 -12.37
CA SER A 159 -7.40 30.42 -12.57
C SER A 159 -8.40 30.68 -13.70
N TRP A 160 -9.09 29.63 -14.13
CA TRP A 160 -10.13 29.70 -15.16
C TRP A 160 -11.44 30.36 -14.68
N CYS A 161 -11.63 30.53 -13.37
CA CYS A 161 -12.80 31.16 -12.78
C CYS A 161 -12.46 32.53 -12.15
N SER A 162 -13.46 33.34 -11.82
CA SER A 162 -13.30 34.73 -11.34
C SER A 162 -12.83 34.86 -9.88
N ILE A 163 -12.18 33.83 -9.32
CA ILE A 163 -11.61 33.88 -7.97
C ILE A 163 -10.17 34.36 -8.07
N GLU A 164 -9.90 35.49 -7.43
CA GLU A 164 -8.57 36.07 -7.37
C GLU A 164 -7.74 35.47 -6.22
N ALA A 165 -6.44 35.36 -6.45
CA ALA A 165 -5.49 35.06 -5.40
C ALA A 165 -5.46 36.16 -4.33
N HIS A 166 -5.27 35.77 -3.06
CA HIS A 166 -5.05 36.76 -2.01
C HIS A 166 -3.59 37.24 -2.06
N PRO A 167 -3.35 38.54 -1.81
CA PRO A 167 -1.99 39.06 -1.70
C PRO A 167 -1.18 38.25 -0.68
N ASN A 168 0.04 37.85 -1.06
CA ASN A 168 0.98 37.06 -0.24
C ASN A 168 0.61 35.59 -0.01
N MET A 169 -0.47 35.08 -0.61
CA MET A 169 -0.78 33.66 -0.61
C MET A 169 -0.26 32.99 -1.88
N LYS A 170 0.15 31.71 -1.77
CA LYS A 170 0.58 30.89 -2.91
C LYS A 170 -0.30 29.66 -3.01
N TYR A 171 -0.84 29.37 -4.20
CA TYR A 171 -1.78 28.28 -4.46
C TYR A 171 -1.16 27.16 -5.31
N TYR A 172 0.11 26.84 -5.05
CA TYR A 172 0.79 25.70 -5.64
C TYR A 172 0.21 24.36 -5.16
N GLY A 173 0.70 23.26 -5.74
CA GLY A 173 0.21 21.92 -5.43
C GLY A 173 0.34 21.57 -3.96
N ARG A 174 -0.81 21.31 -3.30
CA ARG A 174 -0.83 20.76 -1.93
C ARG A 174 -1.75 19.56 -1.76
N GLY A 175 -1.43 18.75 -0.77
CA GLY A 175 -2.23 17.60 -0.37
C GLY A 175 -2.17 16.45 -1.36
N TRP A 176 -3.15 15.56 -1.25
CA TRP A 176 -3.08 14.23 -1.84
C TRP A 176 -3.20 14.21 -3.36
N PHE A 177 -3.93 15.16 -3.95
CA PHE A 177 -4.07 15.34 -5.40
C PHE A 177 -3.38 16.63 -5.91
N GLN A 178 -2.41 17.16 -5.14
CA GLN A 178 -1.68 18.40 -5.50
C GLN A 178 -2.62 19.55 -5.92
N LEU A 179 -3.62 19.85 -5.08
CA LEU A 179 -4.61 20.90 -5.29
C LEU A 179 -3.89 22.23 -5.62
N SER A 180 -4.20 22.78 -6.80
CA SER A 180 -3.49 23.93 -7.36
C SER A 180 -4.47 24.98 -7.87
N TYR A 181 -4.07 26.25 -7.83
CA TYR A 181 -4.79 27.44 -8.29
C TYR A 181 -5.94 27.94 -7.38
N PRO A 182 -6.13 29.28 -7.27
CA PRO A 182 -7.15 29.90 -6.39
C PRO A 182 -8.57 29.30 -6.49
N CYS A 183 -9.07 29.04 -7.70
CA CYS A 183 -10.43 28.50 -7.88
C CYS A 183 -10.63 27.14 -7.20
N ASN A 184 -9.62 26.28 -7.29
CA ASN A 184 -9.66 24.96 -6.64
C ASN A 184 -9.65 25.10 -5.12
N TYR A 185 -8.77 25.94 -4.57
CA TYR A 185 -8.74 26.18 -3.11
C TYR A 185 -10.07 26.74 -2.61
N TYR A 186 -10.66 27.71 -3.31
CA TYR A 186 -11.96 28.27 -2.95
C TYR A 186 -13.07 27.22 -2.99
N ASN A 187 -13.21 26.48 -4.10
CA ASN A 187 -14.30 25.51 -4.26
C ASN A 187 -14.14 24.30 -3.32
N ALA A 188 -12.92 23.78 -3.17
CA ALA A 188 -12.62 22.73 -2.20
C ALA A 188 -12.92 23.19 -0.77
N GLY A 189 -12.50 24.41 -0.43
CA GLY A 189 -12.76 25.02 0.87
C GLY A 189 -14.26 25.10 1.16
N LYS A 190 -15.05 25.61 0.21
CA LYS A 190 -16.52 25.64 0.31
C LYS A 190 -17.11 24.24 0.54
N ALA A 191 -16.65 23.24 -0.20
CA ALA A 191 -17.15 21.87 -0.08
C ALA A 191 -16.85 21.23 1.28
N ILE A 192 -15.72 21.57 1.90
CA ILE A 192 -15.30 21.01 3.19
C ILE A 192 -15.59 21.93 4.40
N GLY A 193 -16.20 23.10 4.16
CA GLY A 193 -16.55 24.07 5.20
C GLY A 193 -15.37 24.85 5.78
N LEU A 194 -14.31 25.08 5.00
CA LEU A 194 -13.10 25.81 5.41
C LEU A 194 -12.77 26.94 4.43
N ASP A 195 -12.19 28.02 4.95
CA ASP A 195 -11.65 29.10 4.11
C ASP A 195 -10.22 28.77 3.68
N LEU A 196 -10.09 27.93 2.66
CA LEU A 196 -8.80 27.55 2.10
C LEU A 196 -8.22 28.63 1.17
N LEU A 197 -9.00 29.64 0.78
CA LEU A 197 -8.48 30.76 -0.01
C LEU A 197 -7.58 31.62 0.89
N ASN A 198 -8.01 31.92 2.12
CA ASN A 198 -7.16 32.62 3.10
C ASN A 198 -6.21 31.71 3.87
N ASN A 199 -6.41 30.39 3.85
CA ASN A 199 -5.62 29.42 4.62
C ASN A 199 -5.15 28.23 3.76
N PRO A 200 -4.44 28.45 2.64
CA PRO A 200 -4.09 27.38 1.69
C PRO A 200 -3.17 26.31 2.29
N ASP A 201 -2.29 26.69 3.23
CA ASP A 201 -1.36 25.77 3.88
C ASP A 201 -2.05 24.66 4.70
N LEU A 202 -3.32 24.82 5.07
CA LEU A 202 -4.06 23.76 5.77
C LEU A 202 -4.11 22.47 4.96
N VAL A 203 -4.07 22.56 3.62
CA VAL A 203 -4.11 21.42 2.70
C VAL A 203 -2.88 20.51 2.81
N SER A 204 -1.71 21.04 3.20
CA SER A 204 -0.50 20.23 3.42
C SER A 204 -0.19 20.01 4.90
N LYS A 205 -0.74 20.81 5.82
CA LYS A 205 -0.49 20.72 7.27
C LYS A 205 -1.43 19.78 8.02
N VAL A 206 -2.60 19.48 7.48
CA VAL A 206 -3.62 18.66 8.16
C VAL A 206 -4.03 17.48 7.29
N ASP A 207 -3.67 16.25 7.67
CA ASP A 207 -3.87 15.06 6.82
C ASP A 207 -5.34 14.81 6.44
N LYS A 208 -6.27 15.09 7.36
CA LYS A 208 -7.72 15.02 7.07
C LYS A 208 -8.12 16.01 5.97
N ILE A 209 -7.58 17.24 5.99
CA ILE A 209 -7.89 18.26 4.97
C ILE A 209 -7.27 17.84 3.64
N ALA A 210 -6.00 17.38 3.65
CA ALA A 210 -5.31 16.87 2.47
C ALA A 210 -6.08 15.75 1.77
N ALA A 211 -6.63 14.80 2.53
CA ALA A 211 -7.46 13.73 2.00
C ALA A 211 -8.86 14.23 1.57
N SER A 212 -9.46 15.17 2.32
CA SER A 212 -10.79 15.71 2.00
C SER A 212 -10.80 16.49 0.68
N THR A 213 -9.76 17.27 0.39
CA THR A 213 -9.64 17.99 -0.89
C THR A 213 -9.44 17.05 -2.06
N ALA A 214 -8.69 15.96 -1.90
CA ALA A 214 -8.57 14.94 -2.95
C ALA A 214 -9.88 14.18 -3.18
N ILE A 215 -10.60 13.79 -2.13
CA ILE A 215 -11.92 13.15 -2.27
C ILE A 215 -12.93 14.11 -2.92
N TRP A 216 -12.90 15.39 -2.56
CA TRP A 216 -13.70 16.41 -3.23
C TRP A 216 -13.40 16.45 -4.72
N TYR A 217 -12.13 16.61 -5.12
CA TYR A 217 -11.74 16.69 -6.52
C TYR A 217 -12.14 15.43 -7.30
N PHE A 218 -11.91 14.25 -6.70
CA PHE A 218 -12.25 12.95 -7.27
C PHE A 218 -13.75 12.81 -7.60
N LYS A 219 -14.62 13.40 -6.76
CA LYS A 219 -16.07 13.41 -6.96
C LYS A 219 -16.52 14.53 -7.91
N GLU A 220 -15.99 15.73 -7.74
CA GLU A 220 -16.35 16.92 -8.51
C GLU A 220 -16.03 16.75 -10.01
N THR A 221 -14.94 16.04 -10.31
CA THR A 221 -14.51 15.78 -11.69
C THR A 221 -15.02 14.48 -12.28
N GLU A 222 -15.91 13.78 -11.54
CA GLU A 222 -16.48 12.47 -11.89
C GLU A 222 -15.44 11.35 -12.07
N MET A 223 -14.21 11.54 -11.59
CA MET A 223 -13.18 10.49 -11.60
C MET A 223 -13.63 9.24 -10.83
N ASN A 224 -14.44 9.40 -9.78
CA ASN A 224 -15.05 8.28 -9.07
C ASN A 224 -15.93 7.40 -9.99
N LEU A 225 -16.70 8.00 -10.90
CA LEU A 225 -17.56 7.25 -11.83
C LEU A 225 -16.75 6.51 -12.89
N LEU A 226 -15.65 7.10 -13.35
CA LEU A 226 -14.68 6.46 -14.25
C LEU A 226 -13.95 5.30 -13.55
N ALA A 227 -13.55 5.52 -12.30
CA ALA A 227 -12.85 4.51 -11.51
C ALA A 227 -13.73 3.28 -11.22
N GLN A 228 -15.04 3.48 -11.02
CA GLN A 228 -16.03 2.40 -10.90
C GLN A 228 -16.10 1.50 -12.14
N GLN A 229 -15.68 2.01 -13.30
CA GLN A 229 -15.64 1.30 -14.58
C GLN A 229 -14.23 0.78 -14.94
N ASP A 230 -13.29 0.78 -13.98
CA ASP A 230 -11.87 0.46 -14.20
C ASP A 230 -11.23 1.31 -15.31
N ASN A 231 -11.67 2.56 -15.47
CA ASN A 231 -11.16 3.48 -16.49
C ASN A 231 -10.06 4.39 -15.94
N PHE A 232 -8.87 3.84 -15.78
CA PHE A 232 -7.71 4.52 -15.24
C PHE A 232 -7.15 5.63 -16.14
N GLY A 233 -7.20 5.43 -17.46
CA GLY A 233 -6.80 6.44 -18.44
C GLY A 233 -7.70 7.67 -18.36
N GLY A 234 -9.02 7.46 -18.26
CA GLY A 234 -9.99 8.54 -18.08
C GLY A 234 -9.78 9.33 -16.79
N THR A 235 -9.44 8.67 -15.68
CA THR A 235 -9.13 9.40 -14.42
C THR A 235 -7.81 10.15 -14.53
N THR A 236 -6.81 9.60 -15.21
CA THR A 236 -5.56 10.31 -15.52
C THR A 236 -5.82 11.58 -16.34
N GLN A 237 -6.65 11.50 -17.38
CA GLN A 237 -7.02 12.65 -18.19
C GLN A 237 -7.70 13.77 -17.39
N LYS A 238 -8.57 13.42 -16.44
CA LYS A 238 -9.24 14.41 -15.55
C LYS A 238 -8.29 15.05 -14.54
N LEU A 239 -7.28 14.31 -14.09
CA LEU A 239 -6.33 14.81 -13.11
C LEU A 239 -5.23 15.65 -13.75
N ASN A 240 -4.70 15.19 -14.88
CA ASN A 240 -3.62 15.86 -15.59
C ASN A 240 -3.65 15.52 -17.09
N GLU A 241 -4.42 16.30 -17.86
CA GLU A 241 -4.56 16.10 -19.31
C GLU A 241 -3.23 16.16 -20.08
N TYR A 242 -2.21 16.82 -19.52
CA TYR A 242 -0.89 16.92 -20.14
C TYR A 242 -0.24 15.54 -20.29
N GLU A 243 -0.48 14.61 -19.36
CA GLU A 243 0.03 13.23 -19.43
C GLU A 243 -0.51 12.45 -20.62
N CYS A 244 -1.69 12.84 -21.13
CA CYS A 244 -2.32 12.26 -22.31
C CYS A 244 -1.83 12.92 -23.62
N SER A 245 -1.03 13.99 -23.53
CA SER A 245 -0.65 14.81 -24.69
C SER A 245 0.79 14.53 -25.18
N GLY A 246 0.89 13.82 -26.30
CA GLY A 246 2.14 13.65 -27.05
C GLY A 246 3.27 12.89 -26.34
N LYS A 247 4.50 13.01 -26.86
CA LYS A 247 5.66 12.20 -26.41
C LYS A 247 6.19 12.58 -25.01
N ALA A 248 5.97 13.81 -24.54
CA ALA A 248 6.51 14.28 -23.26
C ALA A 248 5.68 13.78 -22.06
N GLY A 249 4.35 13.73 -22.18
CA GLY A 249 3.46 13.24 -21.12
C GLY A 249 3.49 11.72 -20.91
N TYR A 250 3.86 10.96 -21.95
CA TYR A 250 3.77 9.50 -21.96
C TYR A 250 4.58 8.82 -20.86
N HIS A 251 5.75 9.37 -20.46
CA HIS A 251 6.54 8.77 -19.39
C HIS A 251 5.83 8.88 -18.03
N MET A 252 5.19 10.01 -17.75
CA MET A 252 4.46 10.25 -16.50
C MET A 252 3.23 9.33 -16.42
N GLN A 253 2.50 9.19 -17.53
CA GLN A 253 1.41 8.25 -17.62
C GLN A 253 1.89 6.80 -17.38
N ALA A 254 3.03 6.40 -17.97
CA ALA A 254 3.59 5.08 -17.76
C ALA A 254 3.95 4.82 -16.28
N GLU A 255 4.55 5.80 -15.59
CA GLU A 255 4.83 5.72 -14.14
C GLU A 255 3.55 5.62 -13.30
N ARG A 256 2.51 6.36 -13.69
CA ARG A 256 1.20 6.31 -13.06
C ARG A 256 0.54 4.93 -13.24
N ILE A 257 0.62 4.34 -14.43
CA ILE A 257 0.14 2.97 -14.71
C ILE A 257 0.92 1.94 -13.87
N GLN A 258 2.25 2.04 -13.80
CA GLN A 258 3.05 1.16 -12.95
C GLN A 258 2.64 1.26 -11.47
N THR A 259 2.42 2.48 -10.99
CA THR A 259 1.91 2.73 -9.64
C THR A 259 0.55 2.05 -9.44
N TYR A 260 -0.35 2.16 -10.41
CA TYR A 260 -1.66 1.52 -10.35
C TYR A 260 -1.59 0.00 -10.25
N HIS A 261 -0.77 -0.65 -11.07
CA HIS A 261 -0.59 -2.11 -10.98
C HIS A 261 -0.07 -2.54 -9.59
N ARG A 262 0.90 -1.79 -9.03
CA ARG A 262 1.40 -2.05 -7.67
C ARG A 262 0.30 -1.90 -6.62
N VAL A 263 -0.52 -0.85 -6.72
CA VAL A 263 -1.65 -0.64 -5.79
C VAL A 263 -2.68 -1.76 -5.91
N ARG A 264 -3.02 -2.19 -7.13
CA ARG A 264 -3.95 -3.30 -7.37
C ARG A 264 -3.51 -4.59 -6.68
N GLN A 265 -2.22 -4.91 -6.70
CA GLN A 265 -1.66 -6.07 -6.00
C GLN A 265 -1.92 -6.01 -4.49
N CYS A 266 -1.84 -4.82 -3.87
CA CYS A 266 -2.15 -4.64 -2.44
C CYS A 266 -3.63 -4.88 -2.10
N PHE A 267 -4.53 -4.81 -3.09
CA PHE A 267 -5.95 -5.13 -2.96
C PHE A 267 -6.28 -6.56 -3.41
N ASP A 268 -5.29 -7.40 -3.73
CA ASP A 268 -5.48 -8.71 -4.36
C ASP A 268 -6.29 -8.64 -5.66
N LEU A 269 -6.22 -7.51 -6.39
CA LEU A 269 -6.90 -7.34 -7.67
C LEU A 269 -6.06 -7.93 -8.82
N PRO A 270 -6.71 -8.52 -9.85
CA PRO A 270 -6.00 -8.96 -11.04
C PRO A 270 -5.35 -7.77 -11.75
N GLU A 271 -4.34 -8.04 -12.56
CA GLU A 271 -3.72 -7.04 -13.41
C GLU A 271 -4.76 -6.40 -14.34
N ALA A 272 -4.77 -5.07 -14.41
CA ALA A 272 -5.65 -4.35 -15.35
C ALA A 272 -5.05 -4.45 -16.76
N THR A 273 -5.88 -4.68 -17.78
CA THR A 273 -5.39 -4.88 -19.16
C THR A 273 -6.05 -3.94 -20.17
N THR A 274 -7.05 -3.16 -19.75
CA THR A 274 -7.81 -2.25 -20.61
C THR A 274 -7.97 -0.89 -19.92
N ASN A 275 -8.31 0.14 -20.70
CA ASN A 275 -8.58 1.50 -20.22
C ASN A 275 -7.48 2.10 -19.33
N LEU A 276 -6.22 1.75 -19.57
CA LEU A 276 -5.07 2.21 -18.78
C LEU A 276 -4.55 3.58 -19.22
N THR A 277 -4.71 3.90 -20.49
CA THR A 277 -4.12 5.08 -21.14
C THR A 277 -5.20 6.05 -21.58
N CYS A 278 -4.82 7.33 -21.59
CA CYS A 278 -5.37 8.41 -22.38
C CYS A 278 -4.27 8.92 -23.34
#